data_AF-A0A4P5VBQ4-F1
#
_entry.id   AF-A0A4P5VBQ4-F1
#
_cell.length_a   1.000
_cell.length_b   1.000
_cell.length_c   1.000
_cell.angle_alpha   90.00
_cell.angle_beta   90.00
_cell.angle_gamma   90.00
#
_symmetry.space_group_name_H-M   'P 1'
#
loop_
_entity.id
_entity.type
_entity.pdbx_description
1 polymer ?
#
loop_
_entity_poly.entity_id
_entity_poly.type
_entity_poly.pdbx_seq_one_letter_code
_entity_poly.pdbx_strand_id
1 'polypeptide(L)'
;MASQWDNFLRNQGEWRGTFTSLGPDAQVLQTTATILNLEQGDEERLVHFRLRRFANGDLHGEPSRDNREDYRTLGRQVVFFASGSFCKGTLQVAPGTVFGGEFGFIHGDRRHRLVQLHHSDGSFDQLVLIREWRTGHDEPERPALQLDHLIGRWDGQAQRISADWPEPDSFDCQLEVQRLADGAVQWRSQVGDQIHTHRLQGEEPVLAIEGGRPAPAFHLAGRWRLPPRPPSGEPP
;
A
#
# COMPACT_ATOMS: atom_id res chain seq x y z
N MET A 1 23.80 -7.70 4.52
CA MET A 1 22.82 -7.29 3.49
C MET A 1 22.70 -5.77 3.50
N ALA A 2 21.89 -5.17 2.62
CA ALA A 2 21.64 -3.73 2.65
C ALA A 2 20.96 -3.36 3.99
N SER A 3 21.35 -2.25 4.60
CA SER A 3 20.75 -1.79 5.87
C SER A 3 19.31 -1.32 5.68
N GLN A 4 18.57 -1.15 6.77
CA GLN A 4 17.24 -0.54 6.71
C GLN A 4 17.26 0.87 6.12
N TRP A 5 18.33 1.62 6.35
CA TRP A 5 18.54 2.92 5.73
C TRP A 5 18.68 2.77 4.21
N ASP A 6 19.55 1.87 3.74
CA ASP A 6 19.74 1.61 2.30
C ASP A 6 18.44 1.17 1.62
N ASN A 7 17.65 0.33 2.30
CA ASN A 7 16.34 -0.11 1.82
C ASN A 7 15.33 1.04 1.77
N PHE A 8 15.35 1.95 2.74
CA PHE A 8 14.57 3.19 2.69
C PHE A 8 14.98 4.05 1.49
N LEU A 9 16.28 4.21 1.24
CA LEU A 9 16.80 5.02 0.13
C LEU A 9 16.34 4.54 -1.26
N ARG A 10 15.88 3.30 -1.40
CA ARG A 10 15.20 2.79 -2.63
C ARG A 10 13.95 3.61 -3.00
N ASN A 11 13.35 4.31 -2.04
CA ASN A 11 12.15 5.12 -2.23
C ASN A 11 12.44 6.57 -2.64
N GLN A 12 13.71 6.99 -2.72
CA GLN A 12 14.09 8.34 -3.15
C GLN A 12 13.51 8.70 -4.52
N GLY A 13 13.34 9.99 -4.80
CA GLY A 13 12.84 10.55 -6.05
C GLY A 13 11.51 11.29 -5.91
N GLU A 14 11.06 11.88 -7.02
CA GLU A 14 9.74 12.51 -7.13
C GLU A 14 8.71 11.48 -7.59
N TRP A 15 7.66 11.32 -6.78
CA TRP A 15 6.56 10.41 -6.99
C TRP A 15 5.26 11.21 -7.15
N ARG A 16 4.63 11.07 -8.32
CA ARG A 16 3.34 11.68 -8.62
C ARG A 16 2.26 10.63 -8.48
N GLY A 17 1.08 11.03 -8.04
CA GLY A 17 0.08 10.04 -7.68
C GLY A 17 -1.25 10.58 -7.21
N THR A 18 -2.03 9.67 -6.63
CA THR A 18 -3.27 9.98 -5.94
C THR A 18 -3.34 9.28 -4.61
N PHE A 19 -4.01 9.93 -3.65
CA PHE A 19 -4.46 9.33 -2.40
C PHE A 19 -5.98 9.19 -2.52
N THR A 20 -6.47 7.95 -2.52
CA THR A 20 -7.90 7.63 -2.65
C THR A 20 -8.39 6.96 -1.37
N SER A 21 -9.26 7.63 -0.63
CA SER A 21 -9.95 7.06 0.54
C SER A 21 -11.13 6.19 0.11
N LEU A 22 -11.23 5.00 0.69
CA LEU A 22 -12.28 4.01 0.44
C LEU A 22 -12.98 3.67 1.76
N GLY A 23 -14.31 3.73 1.78
CA GLY A 23 -15.10 3.33 2.94
C GLY A 23 -15.16 1.81 3.14
N PRO A 24 -15.86 1.33 4.19
CA PRO A 24 -16.04 -0.11 4.50
C PRO A 24 -16.73 -0.92 3.42
N ASP A 25 -17.48 -0.27 2.54
CA ASP A 25 -18.16 -0.85 1.39
C ASP A 25 -17.35 -0.69 0.09
N ALA A 26 -16.07 -0.29 0.21
CA ALA A 26 -15.17 0.04 -0.89
C ALA A 26 -15.63 1.21 -1.78
N GLN A 27 -16.58 2.03 -1.35
CA GLN A 27 -16.93 3.26 -2.07
C GLN A 27 -15.82 4.31 -1.92
N VAL A 28 -15.54 5.02 -3.03
CA VAL A 28 -14.61 6.15 -3.02
C VAL A 28 -15.22 7.31 -2.25
N LEU A 29 -14.57 7.68 -1.15
CA LEU A 29 -14.96 8.84 -0.35
C LEU A 29 -14.33 10.13 -0.89
N GLN A 30 -13.04 10.05 -1.21
CA GLN A 30 -12.26 11.19 -1.70
C GLN A 30 -11.06 10.71 -2.51
N THR A 31 -10.70 11.45 -3.54
CA THR A 31 -9.40 11.32 -4.23
C THR A 31 -8.69 12.67 -4.24
N THR A 32 -7.39 12.67 -3.96
CA THR A 32 -6.57 13.90 -3.98
C THR A 32 -5.28 13.62 -4.73
N ALA A 33 -4.96 14.46 -5.71
CA ALA A 33 -3.72 14.37 -6.46
C ALA A 33 -2.54 14.80 -5.58
N THR A 34 -1.39 14.15 -5.73
CA THR A 34 -0.23 14.36 -4.85
C THR A 34 1.10 14.32 -5.59
N ILE A 35 2.07 15.05 -5.04
CA ILE A 35 3.49 14.88 -5.35
C ILE A 35 4.24 14.65 -4.04
N LEU A 36 4.95 13.53 -3.95
CA LEU A 36 5.84 13.19 -2.84
C LEU A 36 7.28 13.21 -3.34
N ASN A 37 8.14 13.99 -2.68
CA ASN A 37 9.57 14.01 -2.95
C ASN A 37 10.33 13.43 -1.76
N LEU A 38 11.26 12.52 -2.04
CA LEU A 38 12.27 12.04 -1.10
C LEU A 38 13.63 12.33 -1.71
N GLU A 39 14.33 13.33 -1.20
CA GLU A 39 15.57 13.84 -1.77
C GLU A 39 16.71 13.71 -0.78
N GLN A 40 17.84 13.14 -1.21
CA GLN A 40 19.06 13.11 -0.41
C GLN A 40 19.53 14.54 -0.15
N GLY A 41 19.72 14.89 1.12
CA GLY A 41 20.36 16.13 1.53
C GLY A 41 21.89 16.05 1.47
N ASP A 42 22.55 17.13 1.84
CA ASP A 42 24.02 17.25 1.76
C ASP A 42 24.76 16.30 2.72
N GLU A 43 24.08 15.81 3.75
CA GLU A 43 24.61 14.84 4.70
C GLU A 43 24.23 13.40 4.28
N GLU A 44 25.12 12.44 4.54
CA GLU A 44 24.93 11.02 4.17
C GLU A 44 23.60 10.43 4.70
N ARG A 45 23.20 10.85 5.91
CA ARG A 45 21.95 10.42 6.55
C ARG A 45 20.98 11.58 6.70
N LEU A 46 20.71 12.28 5.62
CA LEU A 46 19.64 13.26 5.55
C LEU A 46 18.80 13.01 4.31
N VAL A 47 17.51 12.77 4.50
CA VAL A 47 16.54 12.74 3.40
C VAL A 47 15.45 13.76 3.68
N HIS A 48 15.28 14.70 2.77
CA HIS A 48 14.20 15.67 2.77
C HIS A 48 12.94 15.02 2.22
N PHE A 49 11.93 14.89 3.06
CA PHE A 49 10.59 14.48 2.67
C PHE A 49 9.73 15.70 2.44
N ARG A 50 9.01 15.72 1.31
CA ARG A 50 8.00 16.73 1.03
C ARG A 50 6.78 16.09 0.39
N LEU A 51 5.61 16.27 1.00
CA LEU A 51 4.33 15.82 0.46
C LEU A 51 3.44 17.01 0.14
N ARG A 52 3.16 17.19 -1.14
CA ARG A 52 2.23 18.19 -1.67
C ARG A 52 0.92 17.52 -2.07
N ARG A 53 -0.20 18.11 -1.70
CA ARG A 53 -1.56 17.67 -2.05
C ARG A 53 -2.27 18.76 -2.84
N PHE A 54 -3.04 18.37 -3.84
CA PHE A 54 -3.71 19.28 -4.78
C PHE A 54 -5.19 18.95 -4.82
N ALA A 55 -5.99 19.69 -4.04
CA ALA A 55 -7.43 19.43 -3.87
C ALA A 55 -8.23 19.61 -5.17
N ASN A 56 -7.77 20.50 -6.07
CA ASN A 56 -8.36 20.71 -7.39
C ASN A 56 -7.91 19.68 -8.44
N GLY A 57 -7.01 18.75 -8.08
CA GLY A 57 -6.45 17.75 -8.98
C GLY A 57 -5.35 18.25 -9.92
N ASP A 58 -5.06 19.56 -9.94
CA ASP A 58 -4.03 20.14 -10.80
C ASP A 58 -2.66 20.11 -10.10
N LEU A 59 -1.78 19.23 -10.59
CA LEU A 59 -0.41 19.06 -10.07
C LEU A 59 0.52 20.25 -10.37
N HIS A 60 0.11 21.17 -11.24
CA HIS A 60 0.88 22.37 -11.60
C HIS A 60 0.44 23.62 -10.83
N GLY A 61 -0.70 23.57 -10.14
CA GLY A 61 -1.22 24.67 -9.34
C GLY A 61 -0.60 24.78 -7.95
N GLU A 62 -1.16 25.67 -7.14
CA GLU A 62 -0.77 25.80 -5.72
C GLU A 62 -1.28 24.58 -4.91
N PRO A 63 -0.41 23.93 -4.12
CA PRO A 63 -0.84 22.81 -3.29
C PRO A 63 -1.77 23.29 -2.18
N SER A 64 -2.86 22.56 -1.95
CA SER A 64 -3.75 22.79 -0.80
C SER A 64 -3.09 22.45 0.54
N ARG A 65 -2.03 21.63 0.51
CA ARG A 65 -1.20 21.28 1.67
C ARG A 65 0.22 20.92 1.23
N ASP A 66 1.22 21.43 1.94
CA ASP A 66 2.65 21.18 1.71
C ASP A 66 3.32 20.79 3.03
N ASN A 67 3.44 19.48 3.27
CA ASN A 67 4.08 18.95 4.48
C ASN A 67 5.57 18.68 4.19
N ARG A 68 6.44 19.01 5.15
CA ARG A 68 7.89 18.77 5.04
C ARG A 68 8.42 18.15 6.33
N GLU A 69 9.30 17.18 6.19
CA GLU A 69 9.96 16.48 7.28
C GLU A 69 11.38 16.09 6.86
N ASP A 70 12.32 16.07 7.82
CA ASP A 70 13.67 15.59 7.58
C ASP A 70 13.86 14.24 8.27
N TYR A 71 14.28 13.25 7.50
CA TYR A 71 14.65 11.94 8.01
C TYR A 71 16.16 11.87 8.19
N ARG A 72 16.59 11.64 9.44
CA ARG A 72 17.99 11.40 9.81
C ARG A 72 18.24 10.02 10.40
N THR A 73 17.16 9.40 10.88
CA THR A 73 17.12 8.05 11.41
C THR A 73 15.79 7.42 11.03
N LEU A 74 15.71 6.10 11.17
CA LEU A 74 14.45 5.37 11.07
C LEU A 74 14.04 4.94 12.48
N GLY A 75 12.75 4.99 12.77
CA GLY A 75 12.20 4.44 14.00
C GLY A 75 11.70 3.00 13.78
N ARG A 76 11.61 2.23 14.86
CA ARG A 76 11.18 0.82 14.83
C ARG A 76 9.76 0.60 14.30
N GLN A 77 8.96 1.67 14.26
CA GLN A 77 7.61 1.68 13.68
C GLN A 77 7.58 1.48 12.16
N VAL A 78 8.74 1.49 11.48
CA VAL A 78 8.85 1.21 10.05
C VAL A 78 9.88 0.12 9.78
N VAL A 79 9.57 -0.76 8.84
CA VAL A 79 10.45 -1.83 8.39
C VAL A 79 10.44 -1.87 6.87
N PHE A 80 11.63 -1.89 6.26
CA PHE A 80 11.85 -1.97 4.83
C PHE A 80 12.46 -3.32 4.43
N PHE A 81 12.01 -3.84 3.29
CA PHE A 81 12.59 -4.98 2.60
C PHE A 81 13.61 -4.52 1.56
N ALA A 82 14.44 -5.44 1.07
CA ALA A 82 15.51 -5.14 0.10
C ALA A 82 15.01 -4.48 -1.21
N SER A 83 13.75 -4.72 -1.58
CA SER A 83 13.10 -4.08 -2.74
C SER A 83 12.81 -2.59 -2.54
N GLY A 84 12.80 -2.11 -1.29
CA GLY A 84 12.26 -0.82 -0.90
C GLY A 84 10.80 -0.87 -0.45
N SER A 85 10.14 -2.04 -0.55
CA SER A 85 8.80 -2.24 0.02
C SER A 85 8.88 -2.12 1.54
N PHE A 86 7.80 -1.67 2.18
CA PHE A 86 7.84 -1.38 3.60
C PHE A 86 6.50 -1.60 4.30
N CYS A 87 6.55 -1.70 5.62
CA CYS A 87 5.39 -1.58 6.49
C CYS A 87 5.68 -0.51 7.54
N LYS A 88 4.70 0.34 7.84
CA LYS A 88 4.76 1.39 8.86
C LYS A 88 3.49 1.34 9.70
N GLY A 89 3.59 1.36 11.02
CA GLY A 89 2.40 1.34 11.89
C GLY A 89 2.74 1.58 13.35
N THR A 90 1.73 1.73 14.20
CA THR A 90 1.98 1.89 15.64
C THR A 90 2.55 0.60 16.23
N LEU A 91 3.56 0.74 17.12
CA LEU A 91 4.16 -0.42 17.81
C LEU A 91 3.26 -1.02 18.88
N GLN A 92 2.30 -0.23 19.37
CA GLN A 92 1.38 -0.61 20.44
C GLN A 92 -0.04 -0.20 20.05
N VAL A 93 -1.00 -1.01 20.47
CA VAL A 93 -2.42 -0.69 20.43
C VAL A 93 -2.87 -0.45 21.86
N ALA A 94 -3.56 0.68 22.10
CA ALA A 94 -4.07 1.04 23.42
C ALA A 94 -5.59 1.28 23.36
N PRO A 95 -6.34 1.01 24.45
CA PRO A 95 -7.77 1.29 24.51
C PRO A 95 -8.07 2.77 24.19
N GLY A 96 -9.06 3.02 23.34
CA GLY A 96 -9.46 4.38 22.98
C GLY A 96 -8.53 5.10 21.99
N THR A 97 -7.53 4.41 21.42
CA THR A 97 -6.64 4.98 20.41
C THR A 97 -6.99 4.49 19.02
N VAL A 98 -6.95 5.39 18.03
CA VAL A 98 -7.05 4.98 16.62
C VAL A 98 -5.86 4.12 16.25
N PHE A 99 -6.09 3.08 15.46
CA PHE A 99 -5.05 2.18 14.98
C PHE A 99 -4.95 2.25 13.47
N GLY A 100 -3.72 2.22 12.96
CA GLY A 100 -3.51 2.13 11.54
C GLY A 100 -2.14 1.60 11.17
N GLY A 101 -2.09 1.03 9.97
CA GLY A 101 -0.88 0.53 9.35
C GLY A 101 -0.84 0.92 7.88
N GLU A 102 0.35 1.16 7.37
CA GLU A 102 0.65 1.46 5.98
C GLU A 102 1.54 0.36 5.43
N PHE A 103 1.15 -0.21 4.29
CA PHE A 103 1.91 -1.20 3.55
C PHE A 103 2.30 -0.59 2.21
N GLY A 104 3.59 -0.43 1.95
CA GLY A 104 4.12 0.09 0.70
C GLY A 104 4.76 -1.00 -0.14
N PHE A 105 4.25 -1.20 -1.35
CA PHE A 105 4.82 -2.12 -2.34
C PHE A 105 5.44 -1.31 -3.48
N ILE A 106 6.69 -1.58 -3.80
CA ILE A 106 7.41 -0.93 -4.91
C ILE A 106 7.84 -1.97 -5.94
N HIS A 107 7.64 -1.64 -7.20
CA HIS A 107 8.10 -2.44 -8.34
C HIS A 107 8.41 -1.50 -9.50
N GLY A 108 9.68 -1.46 -9.91
CA GLY A 108 10.15 -0.51 -10.92
C GLY A 108 9.88 0.94 -10.50
N ASP A 109 9.22 1.68 -11.38
CA ASP A 109 8.90 3.09 -11.21
C ASP A 109 7.46 3.30 -10.75
N ARG A 110 6.87 2.26 -10.17
CA ARG A 110 5.54 2.25 -9.57
C ARG A 110 5.61 1.83 -8.11
N ARG A 111 4.78 2.47 -7.32
CA ARG A 111 4.50 2.01 -5.97
C ARG A 111 3.03 2.14 -5.64
N HIS A 112 2.54 1.17 -4.90
CA HIS A 112 1.20 1.11 -4.36
C HIS A 112 1.32 1.03 -2.86
N ARG A 113 0.72 1.98 -2.15
CA ARG A 113 0.68 1.97 -0.69
C ARG A 113 -0.76 1.86 -0.24
N LEU A 114 -1.00 1.07 0.79
CA LEU A 114 -2.31 0.88 1.37
C LEU A 114 -2.22 1.24 2.84
N VAL A 115 -2.96 2.28 3.23
CA VAL A 115 -3.17 2.61 4.64
C VAL A 115 -4.49 1.97 5.07
N GLN A 116 -4.47 1.20 6.15
CA GLN A 116 -5.66 0.67 6.80
C GLN A 116 -5.88 1.43 8.11
N LEU A 117 -7.07 2.00 8.30
CA LEU A 117 -7.42 2.79 9.48
C LEU A 117 -8.59 2.13 10.22
N HIS A 118 -8.53 2.20 11.54
CA HIS A 118 -9.56 1.72 12.46
C HIS A 118 -9.94 2.82 13.45
N HIS A 119 -11.21 2.84 13.83
CA HIS A 119 -11.71 3.68 14.91
C HIS A 119 -11.14 3.23 16.27
N SER A 120 -11.31 4.07 17.28
CA SER A 120 -10.84 3.82 18.65
C SER A 120 -11.51 2.63 19.35
N ASP A 121 -12.64 2.16 18.83
CA ASP A 121 -13.33 0.94 19.27
C ASP A 121 -12.82 -0.32 18.54
N GLY A 122 -11.85 -0.17 17.64
CA GLY A 122 -11.26 -1.24 16.84
C GLY A 122 -12.05 -1.62 15.59
N SER A 123 -13.18 -0.98 15.32
CA SER A 123 -13.92 -1.19 14.06
C SER A 123 -13.14 -0.61 12.88
N PHE A 124 -13.27 -1.27 11.72
CA PHE A 124 -12.65 -0.79 10.49
C PHE A 124 -13.30 0.54 10.06
N ASP A 125 -12.48 1.54 9.76
CA ASP A 125 -12.90 2.87 9.31
C ASP A 125 -12.81 2.97 7.77
N GLN A 126 -11.59 2.95 7.25
CA GLN A 126 -11.36 3.18 5.83
C GLN A 126 -10.00 2.63 5.37
N LEU A 127 -9.86 2.48 4.06
CA LEU A 127 -8.58 2.32 3.39
C LEU A 127 -8.17 3.64 2.73
N VAL A 128 -6.86 3.91 2.67
CA VAL A 128 -6.31 4.92 1.76
C VAL A 128 -5.39 4.22 0.77
N LEU A 129 -5.85 4.10 -0.47
CA LEU A 129 -5.06 3.58 -1.57
C LEU A 129 -4.24 4.71 -2.19
N ILE A 130 -2.92 4.60 -2.09
CA ILE A 130 -1.97 5.57 -2.61
C ILE A 130 -1.27 4.95 -3.82
N ARG A 131 -1.52 5.52 -5.00
CA ARG A 131 -0.99 5.02 -6.27
C ARG A 131 -0.05 6.05 -6.85
N GLU A 132 1.21 5.67 -6.98
CA GLU A 132 2.27 6.58 -7.36
C GLU A 132 3.11 6.01 -8.52
N TRP A 133 3.62 6.91 -9.34
CA TRP A 133 4.62 6.66 -10.36
C TRP A 133 5.75 7.68 -10.24
N ARG A 134 6.95 7.27 -10.64
CA ARG A 134 8.13 8.13 -10.62
C ARG A 134 8.09 9.13 -11.77
N THR A 135 8.41 10.40 -11.52
CA THR A 135 8.52 11.42 -12.57
C THR A 135 9.58 11.01 -13.60
N GLY A 136 9.28 11.19 -14.89
CA GLY A 136 10.16 10.82 -16.00
C GLY A 136 9.93 9.40 -16.54
N HIS A 137 9.04 8.62 -15.93
CA HIS A 137 8.72 7.26 -16.33
C HIS A 137 7.23 7.13 -16.70
N ASP A 138 6.95 6.36 -17.74
CA ASP A 138 5.59 6.18 -18.31
C ASP A 138 5.05 4.75 -18.09
N GLU A 139 5.37 4.12 -16.96
CA GLU A 139 4.85 2.78 -16.65
C GLU A 139 3.32 2.78 -16.50
N PRO A 140 2.59 1.94 -17.28
CA PRO A 140 1.13 1.98 -17.33
C PRO A 140 0.50 1.50 -16.02
N GLU A 141 -0.64 2.08 -15.67
CA GLU A 141 -1.45 1.61 -14.53
C GLU A 141 -1.97 0.19 -14.76
N ARG A 142 -1.85 -0.62 -13.71
CA ARG A 142 -2.39 -1.99 -13.72
C ARG A 142 -3.93 -1.91 -13.71
N PRO A 143 -4.61 -2.86 -14.37
CA PRO A 143 -6.06 -2.90 -14.35
C PRO A 143 -6.60 -3.13 -12.93
N ALA A 144 -7.87 -2.79 -12.75
CA ALA A 144 -8.66 -3.14 -11.58
C ALA A 144 -8.44 -4.60 -11.16
N LEU A 145 -8.19 -4.87 -9.88
CA LEU A 145 -8.23 -6.24 -9.39
C LEU A 145 -9.67 -6.75 -9.45
N GLN A 146 -9.87 -7.92 -10.06
CA GLN A 146 -11.14 -8.65 -10.08
C GLN A 146 -10.89 -9.98 -9.38
N LEU A 147 -11.92 -10.55 -8.76
CA LEU A 147 -11.79 -11.84 -8.09
C LEU A 147 -11.25 -12.92 -9.04
N ASP A 148 -11.70 -12.91 -10.29
CA ASP A 148 -11.25 -13.86 -11.31
C ASP A 148 -9.75 -13.76 -11.63
N HIS A 149 -9.12 -12.60 -11.39
CA HIS A 149 -7.65 -12.46 -11.50
C HIS A 149 -6.88 -13.19 -10.40
N LEU A 150 -7.54 -13.58 -9.31
CA LEU A 150 -6.93 -14.28 -8.18
C LEU A 150 -7.17 -15.79 -8.22
N ILE A 151 -8.16 -16.25 -8.98
CA ILE A 151 -8.52 -17.67 -9.08
C ILE A 151 -7.34 -18.47 -9.66
N GLY A 152 -7.03 -19.57 -8.98
CA GLY A 152 -5.94 -20.47 -9.35
C GLY A 152 -4.96 -20.67 -8.21
N ARG A 153 -3.78 -21.16 -8.58
CA ARG A 153 -2.68 -21.46 -7.65
C ARG A 153 -1.50 -20.55 -7.94
N TRP A 154 -0.94 -20.02 -6.87
CA TRP A 154 0.19 -19.12 -6.83
C TRP A 154 1.25 -19.72 -5.93
N ASP A 155 2.47 -19.85 -6.43
CA ASP A 155 3.62 -20.33 -5.67
C ASP A 155 4.66 -19.19 -5.62
N GLY A 156 5.36 -19.03 -4.50
CA GLY A 156 6.32 -17.94 -4.33
C GLY A 156 7.14 -18.06 -3.06
N GLN A 157 7.75 -16.93 -2.66
CA GLN A 157 8.52 -16.82 -1.43
C GLN A 157 8.02 -15.65 -0.59
N ALA A 158 8.04 -15.84 0.74
CA ALA A 158 7.70 -14.82 1.72
C ALA A 158 8.94 -14.48 2.56
N GLN A 159 9.07 -13.22 2.94
CA GLN A 159 10.08 -12.76 3.90
C GLN A 159 9.41 -12.18 5.13
N ARG A 160 9.94 -12.51 6.32
CA ARG A 160 9.47 -11.99 7.61
C ARG A 160 10.62 -11.31 8.34
N ILE A 161 10.38 -10.09 8.78
CA ILE A 161 11.33 -9.28 9.54
C ILE A 161 10.61 -8.66 10.73
N SER A 162 11.24 -8.67 11.91
CA SER A 162 10.70 -8.06 13.11
C SER A 162 11.12 -6.59 13.23
N ALA A 163 10.47 -5.84 14.13
CA ALA A 163 10.74 -4.43 14.38
C ALA A 163 12.10 -4.13 15.03
N ASP A 164 12.86 -5.16 15.40
CA ASP A 164 14.26 -5.05 15.83
C ASP A 164 15.25 -5.17 14.65
N TRP A 165 14.71 -5.30 13.43
CA TRP A 165 15.43 -5.39 12.17
C TRP A 165 16.56 -6.44 12.11
N PRO A 166 16.32 -7.70 12.55
CA PRO A 166 17.23 -8.78 12.22
C PRO A 166 17.24 -9.04 10.71
N GLU A 167 18.16 -9.89 10.26
CA GLU A 167 18.07 -10.41 8.89
C GLU A 167 16.73 -11.15 8.69
N PRO A 168 16.03 -10.97 7.55
CA PRO A 168 14.71 -11.56 7.34
C PRO A 168 14.76 -13.09 7.22
N ASP A 169 13.82 -13.77 7.88
CA ASP A 169 13.54 -15.18 7.61
C ASP A 169 12.86 -15.32 6.24
N SER A 170 13.18 -16.38 5.51
CA SER A 170 12.59 -16.67 4.20
C SER A 170 11.86 -18.00 4.21
N PHE A 171 10.70 -18.05 3.56
CA PHE A 171 9.82 -19.21 3.50
C PHE A 171 9.29 -19.40 2.09
N ASP A 172 9.13 -20.65 1.66
CA ASP A 172 8.26 -20.94 0.51
C ASP A 172 6.80 -20.68 0.90
N CYS A 173 6.02 -20.16 -0.04
CA CYS A 173 4.62 -19.90 0.17
C CYS A 173 3.77 -20.30 -1.04
N GLN A 174 2.51 -20.63 -0.75
CA GLN A 174 1.52 -20.98 -1.74
C GLN A 174 0.18 -20.34 -1.38
N LEU A 175 -0.54 -19.88 -2.39
CA LEU A 175 -1.92 -19.43 -2.30
C LEU A 175 -2.73 -20.18 -3.34
N GLU A 176 -3.85 -20.75 -2.92
CA GLU A 176 -4.86 -21.34 -3.81
C GLU A 176 -6.19 -20.66 -3.55
N VAL A 177 -6.78 -20.10 -4.60
CA VAL A 177 -8.08 -19.43 -4.56
C VAL A 177 -9.00 -20.12 -5.56
N GLN A 178 -10.16 -20.58 -5.10
CA GLN A 178 -11.12 -21.27 -5.94
C GLN A 178 -12.55 -20.79 -5.67
N ARG A 179 -13.36 -20.70 -6.73
CA ARG A 179 -14.79 -20.46 -6.62
C ARG A 179 -15.50 -21.80 -6.41
N LEU A 180 -16.34 -21.87 -5.39
CA LEU A 180 -17.11 -23.06 -5.02
C LEU A 180 -18.44 -23.11 -5.78
N ALA A 181 -19.08 -24.28 -5.79
CA ALA A 181 -20.30 -24.51 -6.57
C ALA A 181 -21.48 -23.62 -6.14
N ASP A 182 -21.49 -23.18 -4.88
CA ASP A 182 -22.49 -22.27 -4.31
C ASP A 182 -22.13 -20.79 -4.48
N GLY A 183 -21.07 -20.47 -5.23
CA GLY A 183 -20.62 -19.11 -5.51
C GLY A 183 -19.66 -18.53 -4.46
N ALA A 184 -19.48 -19.17 -3.30
CA ALA A 184 -18.50 -18.76 -2.31
C ALA A 184 -17.07 -18.93 -2.84
N VAL A 185 -16.09 -18.29 -2.19
CA VAL A 185 -14.67 -18.43 -2.52
C VAL A 185 -13.96 -19.18 -1.41
N GLN A 186 -13.17 -20.19 -1.75
CA GLN A 186 -12.22 -20.77 -0.82
C GLN A 186 -10.85 -20.16 -1.06
N TRP A 187 -10.22 -19.76 0.04
CA TRP A 187 -8.86 -19.24 0.12
C TRP A 187 -8.04 -20.21 0.96
N ARG A 188 -6.99 -20.81 0.39
CA ARG A 188 -6.03 -21.64 1.12
C ARG A 188 -4.64 -21.04 0.96
N SER A 189 -4.02 -20.64 2.07
CA SER A 189 -2.66 -20.11 2.09
C SER A 189 -1.72 -20.96 2.92
N GLN A 190 -0.51 -21.13 2.44
CA GLN A 190 0.60 -21.79 3.12
C GLN A 190 1.81 -20.84 3.15
N VAL A 191 2.42 -20.66 4.31
CA VAL A 191 3.69 -19.95 4.48
C VAL A 191 4.59 -20.77 5.40
N GLY A 192 5.65 -21.34 4.85
CA GLY A 192 6.42 -22.40 5.54
C GLY A 192 5.49 -23.56 5.91
N ASP A 193 5.51 -23.95 7.18
CA ASP A 193 4.68 -25.03 7.73
C ASP A 193 3.26 -24.58 8.14
N GLN A 194 2.98 -23.28 8.10
CA GLN A 194 1.69 -22.73 8.53
C GLN A 194 0.69 -22.76 7.37
N ILE A 195 -0.42 -23.47 7.55
CA ILE A 195 -1.50 -23.59 6.56
C ILE A 195 -2.79 -23.05 7.15
N HIS A 196 -3.46 -22.18 6.39
CA HIS A 196 -4.76 -21.64 6.72
C HIS A 196 -5.73 -21.88 5.55
N THR A 197 -6.98 -22.19 5.87
CA THR A 197 -8.05 -22.34 4.87
C THR A 197 -9.26 -21.57 5.37
N HIS A 198 -9.76 -20.69 4.52
CA HIS A 198 -10.89 -19.83 4.78
C HIS A 198 -11.91 -19.97 3.66
N ARG A 199 -13.16 -19.80 4.03
CA ARG A 199 -14.25 -19.63 3.09
C ARG A 199 -14.73 -18.20 3.17
N LEU A 200 -14.87 -17.55 2.03
CA LEU A 200 -15.24 -16.17 1.88
C LEU A 200 -16.61 -16.08 1.21
N GLN A 201 -17.47 -15.22 1.74
CA GLN A 201 -18.82 -14.95 1.22
C GLN A 201 -19.07 -13.44 1.20
N GLY A 202 -19.99 -12.98 0.35
CA GLY A 202 -20.33 -11.57 0.22
C GLY A 202 -20.52 -11.16 -1.22
N GLU A 203 -20.62 -9.85 -1.44
CA GLU A 203 -20.75 -9.25 -2.77
C GLU A 203 -19.46 -8.52 -3.13
N GLU A 204 -18.94 -8.77 -4.33
CA GLU A 204 -17.79 -8.03 -4.83
C GLU A 204 -18.08 -6.51 -4.79
N PRO A 205 -17.12 -5.68 -4.35
CA PRO A 205 -15.70 -6.00 -4.14
C PRO A 205 -15.33 -6.42 -2.70
N VAL A 206 -16.30 -6.65 -1.81
CA VAL A 206 -16.05 -6.94 -0.39
C VAL A 206 -16.48 -8.36 -0.04
N LEU A 207 -15.51 -9.21 0.31
CA LEU A 207 -15.78 -10.56 0.80
C LEU A 207 -15.46 -10.66 2.29
N ALA A 208 -16.28 -11.38 3.04
CA ALA A 208 -16.09 -11.64 4.46
C ALA A 208 -15.71 -13.10 4.70
N ILE A 209 -14.83 -13.34 5.67
CA ILE A 209 -14.49 -14.70 6.13
C ILE A 209 -15.68 -15.28 6.90
N GLU A 210 -16.18 -16.42 6.45
CA GLU A 210 -17.26 -17.16 7.09
C GLU A 210 -16.85 -17.64 8.49
N GLY A 211 -17.69 -17.39 9.50
CA GLY A 211 -17.47 -17.81 10.89
C GLY A 211 -16.37 -17.05 11.64
N GLY A 212 -15.70 -16.08 11.00
CA GLY A 212 -14.74 -15.19 11.66
C GLY A 212 -15.42 -14.05 12.42
N ARG A 213 -14.70 -13.42 13.37
CA ARG A 213 -14.97 -12.01 13.69
C ARG A 213 -14.89 -11.21 12.37
N PRO A 214 -15.71 -10.17 12.15
CA PRO A 214 -15.72 -9.45 10.88
C PRO A 214 -14.33 -8.86 10.59
N ALA A 215 -13.54 -9.57 9.79
CA ALA A 215 -12.33 -9.07 9.16
C ALA A 215 -12.64 -9.05 7.66
N PRO A 216 -13.10 -7.90 7.12
CA PRO A 216 -13.38 -7.80 5.70
C PRO A 216 -12.11 -8.05 4.90
N ALA A 217 -12.17 -8.97 3.95
CA ALA A 217 -11.18 -9.09 2.89
C ALA A 217 -11.61 -8.16 1.76
N PHE A 218 -10.87 -7.07 1.56
CA PHE A 218 -11.13 -6.13 0.48
C PHE A 218 -10.45 -6.61 -0.80
N HIS A 219 -11.23 -6.80 -1.86
CA HIS A 219 -10.67 -6.77 -3.21
C HIS A 219 -10.62 -5.30 -3.65
N LEU A 220 -9.43 -4.76 -3.87
CA LEU A 220 -9.29 -3.40 -4.38
C LEU A 220 -9.64 -3.38 -5.89
N ALA A 221 -10.94 -3.36 -6.19
CA ALA A 221 -11.45 -3.19 -7.55
C ALA A 221 -11.14 -1.77 -8.03
N GLY A 222 -10.14 -1.68 -8.91
CA GLY A 222 -9.59 -0.41 -9.38
C GLY A 222 -9.97 -0.02 -10.82
N ARG A 223 -11.24 0.26 -11.15
CA ARG A 223 -11.52 0.98 -12.43
C ARG A 223 -11.34 2.48 -12.19
N TRP A 224 -10.10 2.94 -12.11
CA TRP A 224 -9.83 4.35 -11.81
C TRP A 224 -8.76 4.87 -12.75
N ARG A 225 -9.19 5.63 -13.76
CA ARG A 225 -8.29 6.43 -14.58
C ARG A 225 -7.83 7.61 -13.73
N LEU A 226 -6.51 7.85 -13.68
CA LEU A 226 -5.98 9.17 -13.35
C LEU A 226 -6.65 10.22 -14.26
N PRO A 227 -6.85 11.48 -13.81
CA PRO A 227 -7.22 12.55 -14.71
C PRO A 227 -6.23 12.59 -15.88
N PRO A 228 -6.69 12.81 -17.13
CA PRO A 228 -5.83 12.81 -18.29
C PRO A 228 -4.67 13.79 -18.08
N ARG A 229 -3.47 13.38 -18.50
CA ARG A 229 -2.25 14.20 -18.53
C ARG A 229 -2.61 15.51 -19.25
N PRO A 230 -2.34 16.70 -18.67
CA PRO A 230 -2.35 17.92 -19.48
C PRO A 230 -1.36 17.74 -20.63
N PRO A 231 -1.66 18.22 -21.84
CA PRO A 231 -0.78 18.04 -22.99
C PRO A 231 0.62 18.54 -22.64
N SER A 232 1.63 17.74 -22.98
CA SER A 232 3.03 18.12 -22.89
C SER A 232 3.25 19.34 -23.76
N GLY A 233 3.17 20.53 -23.16
CA GLY A 233 3.63 21.77 -23.77
C GLY A 233 5.13 21.64 -24.02
N GLU A 234 5.51 21.90 -25.27
CA GLU A 234 6.88 21.95 -25.77
C GLU A 234 7.77 22.86 -24.90
N PRO A 235 9.07 22.54 -24.75
CA PRO A 235 10.03 23.48 -24.16
C PRO A 235 10.33 24.62 -25.18
N PRO A 236 10.89 25.74 -24.71
CA PRO A 236 10.58 27.11 -25.15
C PRO A 236 10.91 27.45 -26.60
#